data_AF-A0A377WB75-F1
#
_entry.id   AF-A0A377WB75-F1
#
_cell.length_a   1.000
_cell.length_b   1.000
_cell.length_c   1.000
_cell.angle_alpha   90.00
_cell.angle_beta   90.00
_cell.angle_gamma   90.00
#
_symmetry.space_group_name_H-M   'P 1'
#
loop_
_entity.id
_entity.type
_entity.pdbx_description
1 polymer ?
#
loop_
_entity_poly.entity_id
_entity_poly.type
_entity_poly.pdbx_seq_one_letter_code
_entity_poly.pdbx_strand_id
1 'polypeptide(L)' 'MADYQGKKVVIIGLGMTGLSCVDFFMARGVTPRVMDTRVAPPGLDKLPESVECHVGGTQ' A
#
# COMPACT_ATOMS: atom_id res chain seq x y z
N MET A 1 -10.97 -14.52 11.21
CA MET A 1 -10.25 -13.43 10.53
C MET A 1 -9.00 -13.12 11.35
N ALA A 2 -7.85 -12.88 10.74
CA ALA A 2 -6.67 -12.42 11.48
C ALA A 2 -6.89 -10.98 11.97
N ASP A 3 -6.42 -10.68 13.17
CA ASP A 3 -6.37 -9.31 13.69
C ASP A 3 -5.05 -8.65 13.24
N TYR A 4 -5.18 -7.53 12.54
CA TYR A 4 -4.06 -6.77 12.00
C TYR A 4 -3.80 -5.48 12.80
N GLN A 5 -4.56 -5.20 13.85
CA GLN A 5 -4.34 -4.01 14.67
C GLN A 5 -2.94 -4.00 15.28
N GLY A 6 -2.29 -2.84 15.22
CA GLY A 6 -0.92 -2.65 15.71
C GLY A 6 0.17 -3.37 14.90
N LYS A 7 -0.16 -4.04 13.77
CA LYS A 7 0.82 -4.68 12.90
C LYS A 7 1.37 -3.68 11.87
N LYS A 8 2.66 -3.80 11.58
CA LYS A 8 3.29 -3.11 10.45
C LYS A 8 3.06 -3.93 9.19
N VAL A 9 2.21 -3.41 8.29
CA VAL A 9 1.84 -4.08 7.03
C VAL A 9 2.57 -3.42 5.87
N VAL A 10 3.19 -4.24 5.01
CA VAL A 10 3.79 -3.79 3.75
C VAL A 10 3.10 -4.51 2.60
N ILE A 11 2.64 -3.75 1.63
CA ILE A 11 2.04 -4.23 0.38
C ILE A 11 3.09 -4.08 -0.72
N ILE A 12 3.42 -5.18 -1.39
CA ILE A 12 4.36 -5.18 -2.52
C ILE A 12 3.53 -5.29 -3.80
N GLY A 13 3.69 -4.29 -4.68
CA GLY A 13 2.91 -4.15 -5.90
C GLY A 13 1.68 -3.27 -5.69
N LEU A 14 1.71 -2.12 -6.36
CA LEU A 14 0.58 -1.23 -6.54
C LEU A 14 -0.17 -1.56 -7.86
N GLY A 15 -1.39 -1.09 -7.98
CA GLY A 15 -2.33 -1.45 -9.05
C GLY A 15 -3.74 -1.56 -8.48
N MET A 16 -4.70 -2.07 -9.26
CA MET A 16 -6.07 -2.24 -8.77
C MET A 16 -6.12 -3.16 -7.54
N THR A 17 -5.44 -4.31 -7.61
CA THR A 17 -5.39 -5.24 -6.48
C THR A 17 -4.62 -4.65 -5.29
N GLY A 18 -3.48 -3.99 -5.54
CA GLY A 18 -2.71 -3.32 -4.48
C GLY A 18 -3.50 -2.24 -3.74
N LEU A 19 -4.24 -1.40 -4.48
CA LEU A 19 -5.15 -0.40 -3.92
C LEU A 19 -6.27 -1.04 -3.10
N SER A 20 -6.88 -2.13 -3.60
CA SER A 20 -7.91 -2.83 -2.81
C SER A 20 -7.37 -3.38 -1.48
N CYS A 21 -6.10 -3.80 -1.45
CA CYS A 21 -5.43 -4.18 -0.22
C CYS A 21 -5.21 -2.98 0.71
N VAL A 22 -4.84 -1.81 0.17
CA VAL A 22 -4.73 -0.57 0.96
C VAL A 22 -6.08 -0.23 1.60
N ASP A 23 -7.15 -0.20 0.81
CA ASP A 23 -8.51 0.08 1.30
C ASP A 23 -8.94 -0.93 2.37
N PHE A 24 -8.62 -2.21 2.18
CA PHE A 24 -8.93 -3.27 3.14
C PHE A 24 -8.30 -3.04 4.52
N PHE A 25 -7.04 -2.59 4.57
CA PHE A 25 -6.34 -2.33 5.82
C PHE A 25 -6.76 -0.99 6.44
N MET A 26 -6.93 0.04 5.62
CA MET A 26 -7.37 1.36 6.08
C MET A 26 -8.76 1.30 6.71
N ALA A 27 -9.70 0.55 6.12
CA ALA A 27 -11.03 0.31 6.70
C ALA A 27 -11.01 -0.40 8.07
N ARG A 28 -9.87 -0.99 8.44
CA ARG A 28 -9.64 -1.67 9.74
C ARG A 28 -8.78 -0.85 10.70
N GLY A 29 -8.49 0.41 10.37
CA GLY A 29 -7.64 1.28 11.19
C GLY A 29 -6.16 0.92 11.13
N VAL A 30 -5.71 0.22 10.08
CA VAL A 30 -4.30 -0.14 9.86
C VAL A 30 -3.79 0.65 8.67
N THR A 31 -2.73 1.44 8.86
CA THR A 31 -2.06 2.18 7.78
C THR A 31 -0.92 1.34 7.21
N PRO A 32 -1.07 0.75 6.00
CA PRO A 32 0.00 -0.01 5.38
C PRO A 32 1.06 0.92 4.78
N ARG A 33 2.19 0.34 4.36
CA ARG A 33 3.15 0.95 3.44
C ARG A 33 3.11 0.20 2.11
N VAL A 34 3.36 0.89 1.01
CA VAL A 34 3.39 0.30 -0.33
C VAL A 34 4.79 0.38 -0.91
N MET A 35 5.22 -0.71 -1.55
CA MET A 35 6.45 -0.74 -2.35
C MET A 35 6.12 -1.26 -3.74
N ASP A 36 6.61 -0.59 -4.77
CA ASP A 36 6.50 -1.03 -6.16
C ASP A 36 7.82 -0.81 -6.90
N THR A 37 8.23 -1.79 -7.70
CA THR A 37 9.48 -1.69 -8.46
C THR A 37 9.35 -0.76 -9.67
N ARG A 38 8.14 -0.47 -10.13
CA ARG A 38 7.87 0.51 -11.19
C ARG A 38 8.02 1.91 -10.62
N VAL A 39 8.54 2.82 -11.44
CA VAL A 39 8.67 4.25 -11.09
C VAL A 39 7.30 4.93 -11.05
N ALA A 40 6.41 4.55 -11.96
CA ALA A 40 5.04 5.06 -12.05
C ALA A 40 4.04 3.89 -12.09
N PRO A 41 3.79 3.22 -10.94
CA PRO A 41 2.82 2.15 -10.90
C PRO A 41 1.39 2.66 -11.10
N PRO A 42 0.49 1.85 -11.70
CA PRO A 42 -0.91 2.23 -11.86
C PRO A 42 -1.58 2.50 -10.51
N GLY A 43 -2.28 3.62 -10.40
CA GLY A 43 -3.03 3.98 -9.20
C GLY A 43 -2.22 4.70 -8.11
N LEU A 44 -0.98 5.11 -8.40
CA LEU A 44 -0.18 5.96 -7.50
C LEU A 44 -0.89 7.27 -7.14
N ASP A 45 -1.60 7.86 -8.10
CA ASP A 45 -2.42 9.06 -7.97
C ASP A 45 -3.63 8.89 -7.04
N LYS A 46 -4.05 7.65 -6.80
CA LYS A 46 -5.22 7.32 -5.97
C LYS A 46 -4.83 6.93 -4.54
N LEU A 47 -3.54 6.87 -4.25
CA LEU A 47 -3.07 6.47 -2.95
C LEU A 47 -3.29 7.60 -1.94
N PRO A 48 -3.87 7.33 -0.76
CA PRO A 48 -4.04 8.37 0.27
C PRO A 48 -2.70 8.93 0.72
N GLU A 49 -2.63 10.23 1.02
CA GLU A 49 -1.40 10.90 1.48
C GLU A 49 -0.81 10.29 2.76
N SER A 50 -1.64 9.63 3.58
CA SER A 50 -1.21 8.95 4.81
C SER A 50 -0.45 7.64 4.55
N VAL A 51 -0.48 7.11 3.32
CA VAL A 51 0.12 5.83 2.96
C VAL A 51 1.46 6.10 2.27
N GLU A 52 2.56 5.75 2.94
CA GLU A 52 3.89 5.85 2.39
C GLU A 52 4.05 4.88 1.19
N CYS A 53 4.52 5.41 0.06
CA CYS A 53 4.77 4.63 -1.15
C CYS A 53 6.20 4.81 -1.64
N HIS A 54 6.94 3.71 -1.73
CA HIS A 54 8.25 3.68 -2.36
C HIS A 54 8.13 3.09 -3.76
N VAL A 55 8.56 3.87 -4.75
CA VAL A 55 8.55 3.51 -6.17
C VAL A 55 9.97 3.44 -6.71
N GLY A 56 10.18 2.58 -7.71
CA GLY A 56 11.48 2.32 -8.30
C GLY A 56 12.26 1.24 -7.55
N GLY A 57 12.73 0.24 -8.28
CA GLY A 57 13.68 -0.74 -7.77
C GLY A 57 15.08 -0.15 -7.77
N THR A 58 15.76 -0.22 -6.62
CA THR A 58 17.17 0.16 -6.38
C THR A 58 17.50 1.64 -6.53
N GLN A 59 17.58 2.34 -5.39
CA GLN A 59 18.68 3.27 -5.09
C GLN A 59 19.63 2.58 -4.10
#